data_AF-A0A445BQ55-F1
#
_entry.id   AF-A0A445BQ55-F1
#
_cell.length_a   1.000
_cell.length_b   1.000
_cell.length_c   1.000
_cell.angle_alpha   90.00
_cell.angle_beta   90.00
_cell.angle_gamma   90.00
#
_symmetry.space_group_name_H-M   'P 1'
#
loop_
_entity.id
_entity.type
_entity.pdbx_description
1 polymer ?
#
loop_
_entity_poly.entity_id
_entity_poly.type
_entity_poly.pdbx_seq_one_letter_code
_entity_poly.pdbx_strand_id
1 'polypeptide(L)'
;MIIRSPESEVKILVDRDPIKTSFEKWAKSDHFSKTIAKGPDTTTWIWNLHADAHDFDSHTSDLEEIFRKIFSVHFGQLSIIFLWLSSMNFHGAHFFNYEAWLSNPTHIGPSAQVVWPIVGQEILNGDVGGVSEKYK
;
A
#
# COMPACT_ATOMS: atom_id res chain seq x y z
N MET A 1 9.48 -5.42 53.19
CA MET A 1 9.59 -6.46 52.15
C MET A 1 8.37 -6.31 51.24
N ILE A 2 8.56 -5.82 50.01
CA ILE A 2 7.47 -5.68 49.02
C ILE A 2 7.47 -6.96 48.20
N ILE A 3 6.44 -7.79 48.34
CA ILE A 3 6.27 -9.00 47.53
C ILE A 3 5.68 -8.55 46.19
N ARG A 4 6.48 -8.58 45.12
CA ARG A 4 5.97 -8.44 43.75
C ARG A 4 5.29 -9.75 43.36
N SER A 5 4.05 -9.67 42.88
CA SER A 5 3.36 -10.80 42.24
C SER A 5 4.19 -11.28 41.05
N PRO A 6 4.28 -12.60 40.78
CA PRO A 6 4.97 -13.10 39.60
C PRO A 6 4.31 -12.53 38.33
N GLU A 7 5.12 -12.00 37.42
CA GLU A 7 4.66 -11.56 36.10
C GLU A 7 4.12 -12.77 35.33
N SER A 8 2.97 -12.62 34.69
CA SER A 8 2.38 -13.68 33.87
C SER A 8 3.25 -13.91 32.63
N GLU A 9 3.77 -15.13 32.45
CA GLU A 9 4.47 -15.51 31.22
C GLU A 9 3.53 -15.41 30.01
N VAL A 10 3.84 -14.50 29.09
CA VAL A 10 3.12 -14.38 27.81
C VAL A 10 3.53 -15.52 26.89
N LYS A 11 2.57 -16.30 26.40
CA LYS A 11 2.80 -17.40 25.46
C LYS A 11 2.37 -17.00 24.06
N ILE A 12 3.18 -17.36 23.06
CA ILE A 12 2.85 -17.19 21.64
C ILE A 12 2.15 -18.46 21.17
N LEU A 13 0.93 -18.31 20.65
CA LEU A 13 0.12 -19.39 20.08
C LEU A 13 -0.22 -19.04 18.63
N VAL A 14 -0.01 -19.99 17.71
CA VAL A 14 -0.24 -19.79 16.26
C VAL A 14 -0.77 -21.09 15.67
N ASP A 15 -1.83 -20.98 14.87
CA ASP A 15 -2.32 -22.10 14.05
C ASP A 15 -1.51 -22.24 12.77
N ARG A 16 -1.22 -23.49 12.40
CA ARG A 16 -0.54 -23.81 11.14
C ARG A 16 -1.54 -23.95 10.01
N ASP A 17 -1.26 -23.29 8.90
CA ASP A 17 -2.02 -23.36 7.64
C ASP A 17 -3.56 -23.24 7.81
N PRO A 18 -4.06 -22.22 8.54
CA PRO A 18 -5.49 -22.11 8.82
C PRO A 18 -6.33 -21.85 7.55
N ILE A 19 -5.71 -21.32 6.49
CA ILE A 19 -6.36 -21.06 5.20
C ILE A 19 -5.43 -21.56 4.08
N LYS A 20 -5.94 -22.43 3.22
CA LYS A 20 -5.21 -22.91 2.04
C LYS A 20 -5.03 -21.80 1.01
N THR A 21 -3.79 -21.54 0.59
CA THR A 21 -3.48 -20.63 -0.51
C THR A 21 -3.99 -21.21 -1.84
N SER A 22 -4.91 -20.50 -2.51
CA SER A 22 -5.46 -20.89 -3.81
C SER A 22 -6.11 -19.70 -4.54
N PHE A 23 -6.28 -19.82 -5.86
CA PHE A 23 -6.98 -18.82 -6.68
C PHE A 23 -8.50 -19.03 -6.75
N GLU A 24 -9.05 -20.06 -6.13
CA GLU A 24 -10.48 -20.41 -6.25
C GLU A 24 -11.40 -19.25 -5.80
N LYS A 25 -11.06 -18.61 -4.69
CA LYS A 25 -11.82 -17.45 -4.16
C LYS A 25 -11.69 -16.20 -5.01
N TRP A 26 -10.63 -16.07 -5.82
CA TRP A 26 -10.43 -14.90 -6.68
C TRP A 26 -11.42 -14.90 -7.86
N ALA A 27 -11.85 -16.08 -8.30
CA ALA A 27 -12.89 -16.23 -9.32
C ALA A 27 -14.30 -15.89 -8.81
N LYS A 28 -14.47 -15.73 -7.48
CA LYS A 28 -15.75 -15.41 -6.82
C LYS A 28 -15.59 -14.12 -6.03
N SER A 29 -15.83 -12.98 -6.67
CA SER A 29 -15.60 -11.67 -6.07
C SER A 29 -16.43 -11.41 -4.81
N ASP A 30 -17.56 -12.09 -4.64
CA ASP A 30 -18.50 -11.98 -3.52
C ASP A 30 -18.25 -12.97 -2.38
N HIS A 31 -17.18 -13.78 -2.43
CA HIS A 31 -16.94 -14.89 -1.50
C HIS A 31 -16.88 -14.50 -0.01
N PHE A 32 -16.66 -13.22 0.30
CA PHE A 32 -16.49 -12.71 1.65
C PHE A 32 -17.79 -12.23 2.30
N SER A 33 -18.85 -11.97 1.54
CA SER A 33 -20.10 -11.42 2.07
C SER A 33 -21.32 -12.21 1.60
N LYS A 34 -22.06 -12.75 2.56
CA LYS A 34 -23.30 -13.52 2.30
C LYS A 34 -24.39 -12.66 1.65
N THR A 35 -24.34 -11.34 1.85
CA THR A 35 -25.31 -10.38 1.32
C THR A 35 -25.18 -10.21 -0.19
N ILE A 36 -23.94 -10.23 -0.71
CA ILE A 36 -23.64 -10.10 -2.14
C ILE A 36 -23.33 -11.45 -2.82
N ALA A 37 -23.23 -12.55 -2.07
CA ALA A 37 -22.94 -13.90 -2.54
C ALA A 37 -23.92 -14.49 -3.57
N LYS A 38 -25.06 -13.83 -3.82
CA LYS A 38 -26.04 -14.25 -4.83
C LYS A 38 -25.72 -13.76 -6.24
N GLY A 39 -24.68 -12.95 -6.38
CA GLY A 39 -24.25 -12.38 -7.66
C GLY A 39 -24.93 -11.05 -8.02
N PRO A 40 -24.52 -10.43 -9.14
CA PRO A 40 -24.90 -9.08 -9.52
C PRO A 40 -26.27 -9.00 -10.20
N ASP A 41 -27.33 -8.87 -9.41
CA ASP A 41 -28.69 -8.63 -9.93
C ASP A 41 -28.91 -7.15 -10.35
N THR A 42 -28.15 -6.22 -9.76
CA THR A 42 -28.21 -4.78 -10.06
C THR A 42 -26.82 -4.16 -10.04
N THR A 43 -26.63 -2.98 -10.65
CA THR A 43 -25.35 -2.26 -10.60
C THR A 43 -24.97 -1.81 -9.18
N THR A 44 -25.94 -1.69 -8.26
CA THR A 44 -25.68 -1.46 -6.83
C THR A 44 -24.79 -2.53 -6.22
N TRP A 45 -24.88 -3.77 -6.70
CA TRP A 45 -24.01 -4.85 -6.25
C TRP A 45 -22.52 -4.53 -6.40
N ILE A 46 -22.13 -3.83 -7.48
CA ILE A 46 -20.72 -3.45 -7.73
C ILE A 46 -20.25 -2.46 -6.66
N TRP A 47 -21.10 -1.52 -6.27
CA TRP A 47 -20.77 -0.55 -5.23
C TRP A 47 -20.65 -1.20 -3.86
N ASN A 48 -21.59 -2.10 -3.53
CA ASN A 48 -21.55 -2.87 -2.28
C ASN A 48 -20.30 -3.76 -2.21
N LEU A 49 -19.91 -4.38 -3.33
CA LEU A 49 -18.68 -5.16 -3.42
C LEU A 49 -17.45 -4.37 -2.97
N HIS A 50 -17.32 -3.11 -3.37
CA HIS A 50 -16.18 -2.27 -2.99
C HIS A 50 -16.31 -1.70 -1.58
N ALA A 51 -17.51 -1.29 -1.18
CA ALA A 51 -17.78 -0.71 0.13
C ALA A 51 -17.51 -1.73 1.25
N ASP A 52 -17.93 -2.98 1.05
CA ASP A 52 -17.87 -4.03 2.05
C ASP A 52 -16.52 -4.76 2.06
N ALA A 53 -15.62 -4.51 1.10
CA ALA A 53 -14.38 -5.27 0.92
C ALA A 53 -13.48 -5.28 2.17
N HIS A 54 -13.45 -4.18 2.92
CA HIS A 54 -12.66 -4.04 4.15
C HIS A 54 -13.52 -3.97 5.42
N ASP A 55 -14.83 -4.18 5.32
CA ASP A 55 -15.72 -4.27 6.48
C ASP A 55 -15.69 -5.70 7.06
N PHE A 56 -14.59 -6.05 7.73
CA PHE A 56 -14.35 -7.42 8.21
C PHE A 56 -15.38 -7.89 9.24
N ASP A 57 -15.98 -6.98 10.02
CA ASP A 57 -17.03 -7.29 10.98
C ASP A 57 -18.33 -7.75 10.28
N SER A 58 -18.57 -7.29 9.05
CA SER A 58 -19.71 -7.76 8.24
C SER A 58 -19.48 -9.15 7.62
N HIS A 59 -18.24 -9.61 7.50
CA HIS A 59 -17.89 -10.88 6.84
C HIS A 59 -18.12 -12.10 7.74
N THR A 60 -17.80 -11.95 9.04
CA THR A 60 -17.80 -13.03 10.03
C THR A 60 -18.01 -12.45 11.42
N SER A 61 -18.58 -13.23 12.34
CA SER A 61 -18.68 -12.87 13.76
C SER A 61 -17.51 -13.42 14.60
N ASP A 62 -16.56 -14.13 13.96
CA ASP A 62 -15.38 -14.68 14.61
C ASP A 62 -14.30 -13.61 14.78
N LEU A 63 -14.10 -13.17 16.02
CA LEU A 63 -13.10 -12.17 16.38
C LEU A 63 -11.67 -12.63 16.02
N GLU A 64 -11.37 -13.92 16.13
CA GLU A 64 -10.05 -14.42 15.81
C GLU A 64 -9.75 -14.28 14.32
N GLU A 65 -10.71 -14.61 13.45
CA GLU A 65 -10.61 -14.42 12.01
C GLU A 65 -10.47 -12.92 11.65
N ILE A 66 -11.26 -12.05 12.30
CA ILE A 66 -11.19 -10.60 12.11
C ILE A 66 -9.79 -10.08 12.47
N PHE A 67 -9.26 -10.44 13.65
CA PHE A 67 -7.92 -10.01 14.05
C PHE A 67 -6.82 -10.58 13.13
N ARG A 68 -6.96 -11.81 12.62
CA ARG A 68 -6.03 -12.37 11.62
C ARG A 68 -6.02 -11.56 10.32
N LYS A 69 -7.21 -11.14 9.83
CA LYS A 69 -7.33 -10.27 8.64
C LYS A 69 -6.73 -8.89 8.90
N ILE A 70 -7.06 -8.27 10.04
CA ILE A 70 -6.51 -6.97 10.44
C ILE A 70 -4.99 -7.03 10.54
N PHE A 71 -4.44 -8.01 11.26
CA PHE A 71 -2.99 -8.18 11.37
C PHE A 71 -2.33 -8.32 10.00
N SER A 72 -2.93 -9.11 9.10
CA SER A 72 -2.42 -9.32 7.74
C SER A 72 -2.48 -8.06 6.86
N VAL A 73 -3.58 -7.30 6.89
CA VAL A 73 -3.72 -6.08 6.06
C VAL A 73 -2.72 -4.99 6.48
N HIS A 74 -2.32 -4.93 7.75
CA HIS A 74 -1.25 -4.04 8.19
C HIS A 74 0.08 -4.32 7.47
N PHE A 75 0.45 -5.59 7.27
CA PHE A 75 1.63 -5.92 6.46
C PHE A 75 1.45 -5.55 4.99
N GLY A 76 0.24 -5.71 4.45
CA GLY A 76 -0.10 -5.21 3.11
C GLY A 76 0.14 -3.70 3.01
N GLN A 77 -0.39 -2.92 3.95
CA GLN A 77 -0.20 -1.46 3.99
C GLN A 77 1.28 -1.07 4.16
N LEU A 78 1.99 -1.71 5.09
CA LEU A 78 3.43 -1.48 5.28
C LEU A 78 4.22 -1.78 4.02
N SER A 79 3.89 -2.86 3.30
CA SER A 79 4.56 -3.20 2.04
C SER A 79 4.38 -2.12 0.97
N ILE A 80 3.16 -1.56 0.84
CA ILE A 80 2.88 -0.45 -0.09
C ILE A 80 3.65 0.81 0.33
N ILE A 81 3.71 1.11 1.63
CA ILE A 81 4.50 2.24 2.15
C ILE A 81 5.98 2.06 1.81
N PHE A 82 6.55 0.86 2.01
CA PHE A 82 7.94 0.58 1.67
C PHE A 82 8.21 0.64 0.16
N LEU A 83 7.29 0.15 -0.67
CA LEU A 83 7.38 0.29 -2.12
C LEU A 83 7.34 1.76 -2.55
N TRP A 84 6.44 2.55 -1.94
CA TRP A 84 6.37 3.98 -2.20
C TRP A 84 7.67 4.69 -1.81
N LEU A 85 8.18 4.46 -0.60
CA LEU A 85 9.47 5.01 -0.14
C LEU A 85 10.63 4.56 -1.03
N SER A 86 10.67 3.29 -1.42
CA SER A 86 11.68 2.76 -2.33
C SER A 86 11.65 3.48 -3.68
N SER A 87 10.45 3.70 -4.24
CA SER A 87 10.25 4.48 -5.46
C SER A 87 10.75 5.92 -5.31
N MET A 88 10.45 6.60 -4.19
CA MET A 88 10.94 7.96 -3.95
C MET A 88 12.48 8.03 -3.95
N ASN A 89 13.14 7.05 -3.34
CA ASN A 89 14.61 6.97 -3.34
C ASN A 89 15.16 6.64 -4.74
N PHE A 90 14.53 5.71 -5.45
CA PHE A 90 14.95 5.34 -6.79
C PHE A 90 14.83 6.51 -7.78
N HIS A 91 13.70 7.22 -7.73
CA HIS A 91 13.51 8.45 -8.50
C HIS A 91 14.56 9.50 -8.13
N GLY A 92 14.84 9.63 -6.84
CA GLY A 92 15.93 10.45 -6.30
C GLY A 92 17.30 10.14 -6.91
N ALA A 93 17.64 8.86 -7.08
CA ALA A 93 18.94 8.45 -7.59
C ALA A 93 19.08 8.57 -9.12
N HIS A 94 17.99 8.42 -9.87
CA HIS A 94 18.05 8.29 -11.33
C HIS A 94 17.56 9.51 -12.11
N PHE A 95 16.58 10.24 -11.57
CA PHE A 95 15.90 11.34 -12.25
C PHE A 95 16.04 12.69 -11.52
N PHE A 96 16.60 12.71 -10.31
CA PHE A 96 16.74 13.95 -9.53
C PHE A 96 18.02 14.72 -9.88
N ASN A 97 17.93 16.04 -10.03
CA ASN A 97 19.05 16.98 -9.96
C ASN A 97 19.66 17.16 -8.53
N TYR A 98 19.65 16.10 -7.70
CA TYR A 98 19.97 16.19 -6.26
C TYR A 98 21.36 16.78 -5.96
N GLU A 99 22.40 16.33 -6.69
CA GLU A 99 23.76 16.85 -6.49
C GLU A 99 23.88 18.33 -6.86
N ALA A 100 23.24 18.74 -7.96
CA ALA A 100 23.22 20.13 -8.39
C ALA A 100 22.45 21.00 -7.38
N TRP A 101 21.28 20.54 -6.94
CA TRP A 101 20.50 21.20 -5.89
C TRP A 101 21.30 21.35 -4.59
N LEU A 102 22.01 20.31 -4.16
CA LEU A 102 22.83 20.34 -2.94
C LEU A 102 23.97 21.36 -3.02
N SER A 103 24.52 21.59 -4.23
CA SER A 103 25.59 22.57 -4.46
C SER A 103 25.11 24.03 -4.39
N ASN A 104 23.84 24.30 -4.70
CA ASN A 104 23.27 25.66 -4.68
C ASN A 104 21.75 25.64 -4.39
N PRO A 105 21.34 25.33 -3.15
CA PRO A 105 19.94 25.09 -2.81
C PRO A 105 19.07 26.36 -2.81
N THR A 106 19.67 27.55 -2.83
CA THR A 106 18.94 28.83 -2.86
C THR A 106 18.54 29.28 -4.26
N HIS A 107 19.18 28.73 -5.29
CA HIS A 107 18.96 29.14 -6.69
C HIS A 107 18.56 27.99 -7.62
N ILE A 108 18.85 26.74 -7.27
CA ILE A 108 18.41 25.56 -8.01
C ILE A 108 17.13 25.02 -7.38
N GLY A 109 16.11 24.78 -8.19
CA GLY A 109 14.87 24.15 -7.76
C GLY A 109 15.04 22.63 -7.68
N PRO A 110 14.50 21.94 -6.66
CA PRO A 110 14.53 20.49 -6.61
C PRO A 110 13.55 19.89 -7.64
N SER A 111 14.02 18.93 -8.45
CA SER A 111 13.17 18.20 -9.41
C SER A 111 13.54 16.71 -9.46
N ALA A 112 12.58 15.82 -9.22
CA ALA A 112 12.78 14.36 -9.16
C ALA A 112 11.89 13.55 -10.13
N GLN A 113 11.18 14.24 -11.03
CA GLN A 113 10.31 13.64 -12.04
C GLN A 113 10.56 14.29 -13.39
N VAL A 114 10.72 13.46 -14.43
CA VAL A 114 10.88 13.89 -15.81
C VAL A 114 9.73 13.30 -16.63
N VAL A 115 9.07 14.15 -17.40
CA VAL A 115 7.94 13.80 -18.27
C VAL A 115 8.46 13.45 -19.66
N TRP A 116 7.96 12.35 -20.25
CA TRP A 116 8.35 11.95 -21.60
C TRP A 116 7.71 12.83 -22.68
N PRO A 117 8.45 13.15 -23.77
CA PRO A 117 7.97 14.01 -24.85
C PRO A 117 7.15 13.22 -25.88
N ILE A 118 5.86 12.99 -25.59
CA ILE A 118 4.99 12.22 -26.49
C ILE A 118 4.03 13.14 -27.27
N VAL A 119 3.38 14.08 -26.57
CA VAL A 119 2.29 14.90 -27.13
C VAL A 119 2.42 16.40 -26.79
N GLY A 120 3.63 16.88 -26.50
CA GLY A 120 3.86 18.26 -26.05
C GLY A 120 3.85 18.45 -24.52
N GLN A 121 3.69 17.36 -23.76
CA GLN A 121 3.68 17.39 -22.30
C GLN A 121 5.06 17.65 -21.68
N GLU A 122 6.14 17.64 -22.46
CA GLU A 122 7.47 18.05 -22.04
C GLU A 122 7.55 19.53 -21.64
N ILE A 123 6.52 20.33 -21.95
CA ILE A 123 6.35 21.67 -21.35
C ILE A 123 6.32 21.63 -19.80
N LEU A 124 5.99 20.48 -19.21
CA LEU A 124 6.03 20.25 -17.77
C LEU A 124 7.46 20.06 -17.22
N ASN A 125 8.46 19.80 -18.09
CA ASN A 125 9.88 19.75 -17.71
C ASN A 125 10.47 21.15 -17.68
N GLY A 126 9.95 22.00 -16.78
CA GLY A 126 10.42 23.37 -16.63
C GLY A 126 11.92 23.46 -16.27
N ASP A 127 12.54 24.59 -16.61
CA ASP A 127 13.93 24.86 -16.24
C ASP A 127 14.02 25.12 -14.72
N VAL A 128 14.65 24.18 -14.00
CA VAL A 128 14.88 24.25 -12.56
C VAL A 128 16.30 24.65 -12.19
N GLY A 129 17.16 24.94 -13.17
CA GLY A 129 18.59 25.18 -12.96
C GLY A 129 19.39 23.91 -12.65
N GLY A 130 20.73 24.00 -12.77
CA GLY A 130 21.63 22.89 -12.43
C GLY A 130 21.49 21.67 -13.35
N VAL A 131 21.42 21.90 -14.66
CA VAL A 131 21.15 20.90 -15.71
C VAL A 131 21.78 19.54 -15.42
N SER A 132 20.95 18.53 -15.12
CA SER A 132 21.36 17.13 -15.24
C SER A 132 21.43 16.79 -16.73
N GLU A 133 22.62 16.55 -17.27
CA GLU A 133 22.87 16.26 -18.69
C GLU A 133 22.21 14.98 -19.23
N LYS A 134 21.50 14.21 -18.39
CA LYS A 134 21.03 12.86 -18.73
C LYS A 134 19.82 12.77 -19.66
N TYR A 135 19.10 13.86 -19.93
CA TYR A 135 17.84 13.81 -20.71
C TYR A 135 17.69 14.94 -21.73
N LYS A 136 18.81 15.48 -22.25
CA LYS A 136 18.80 16.25 -23.51
C LYS A 136 18.80 15.32 -24.71
#